data_AF-B8FK17-F1
#
_entry.id   AF-B8FK17-F1
#
_cell.length_a   1.000
_cell.length_b   1.000
_cell.length_c   1.000
_cell.angle_alpha   90.00
_cell.angle_beta   90.00
_cell.angle_gamma   90.00
#
_symmetry.space_group_name_H-M   'P 1'
#
loop_
_entity.id
_entity.type
_entity.pdbx_description
1 polymer ?
#
loop_
_entity_poly.entity_id
_entity_poly.type
_entity_poly.pdbx_seq_one_letter_code
_entity_poly.pdbx_strand_id
1 'polypeptide(L)'
;MQINSATSAMLNQEMKTQAEDAKLRKACGDFESLFIYNLLKNGRQSLPQGGLLGNSNESKLMTSMLDQTLAEKCSEGNGLGIGEMLYRQLNAPQAAKGGNLEAVL
;
A
#
# COMPACT_ATOMS: atom_id res chain seq x y z
N MET A 1 -17.73 32.44 -27.82
CA MET A 1 -16.83 31.29 -28.08
C MET A 1 -15.90 30.93 -26.91
N GLN A 2 -15.98 31.58 -25.73
CA GLN A 2 -15.08 31.33 -24.60
C GLN A 2 -15.49 30.19 -23.64
N ILE A 3 -16.65 29.55 -23.86
CA ILE A 3 -17.19 28.54 -22.93
C ILE A 3 -16.49 27.17 -23.09
N ASN A 4 -15.91 26.84 -24.26
CA ASN A 4 -15.32 25.50 -24.50
C ASN A 4 -13.93 25.28 -23.89
N SER A 5 -13.13 26.33 -23.64
CA SER A 5 -11.75 26.17 -23.14
C SER A 5 -11.66 26.04 -21.62
N ALA A 6 -12.61 26.64 -20.89
CA ALA A 6 -12.69 26.50 -19.44
C ALA A 6 -13.15 25.10 -19.05
N THR A 7 -14.12 24.53 -19.78
CA THR A 7 -14.61 23.17 -19.58
C THR A 7 -13.53 22.12 -19.85
N SER A 8 -12.70 22.29 -20.89
CA SER A 8 -11.60 21.35 -21.17
C SER A 8 -10.44 21.44 -20.17
N ALA A 9 -10.21 22.61 -19.57
CA ALA A 9 -9.23 22.78 -18.50
C ALA A 9 -9.69 22.10 -17.19
N MET A 10 -10.96 22.23 -16.82
CA MET A 10 -11.53 21.56 -15.64
C MET A 10 -11.52 20.03 -15.78
N LEU A 11 -11.90 19.49 -16.95
CA LEU A 11 -11.83 18.04 -17.22
C LEU A 11 -10.40 17.50 -17.09
N ASN A 12 -9.39 18.24 -17.59
CA ASN A 12 -7.99 17.86 -17.45
C ASN A 12 -7.50 17.91 -16.00
N GLN A 13 -7.97 18.88 -15.20
CA GLN A 13 -7.65 18.95 -13.77
C GLN A 13 -8.27 17.79 -12.99
N GLU A 14 -9.56 17.49 -13.20
CA GLU A 14 -10.24 16.36 -12.56
C GLU A 14 -9.58 15.03 -12.91
N MET A 15 -9.27 14.80 -14.20
CA MET A 15 -8.53 13.60 -14.63
C MET A 15 -7.16 13.49 -13.97
N LYS A 16 -6.45 14.61 -13.78
CA LYS A 16 -5.14 14.61 -13.12
C LYS A 16 -5.26 14.25 -11.64
N THR A 17 -6.27 14.79 -10.95
CA THR A 17 -6.54 14.44 -9.54
C THR A 17 -6.94 12.98 -9.36
N GLN A 18 -7.73 12.43 -10.28
CA GLN A 18 -8.12 11.02 -10.27
C GLN A 18 -6.93 10.09 -10.56
N ALA A 19 -6.06 10.48 -11.49
CA ALA A 19 -4.85 9.73 -11.79
C ALA A 19 -3.83 9.75 -10.64
N GLU A 20 -3.73 10.87 -9.93
CA GLU A 20 -2.89 11.00 -8.72
C GLU A 20 -3.45 10.16 -7.56
N ASP A 21 -4.76 10.16 -7.36
CA ASP A 21 -5.44 9.33 -6.36
C ASP A 21 -5.24 7.82 -6.62
N ALA A 22 -5.42 7.39 -7.89
CA ALA A 22 -5.19 6.01 -8.29
C ALA A 22 -3.73 5.57 -8.06
N LYS A 23 -2.76 6.46 -8.31
CA LYS A 23 -1.34 6.19 -8.03
C LYS A 23 -1.06 6.08 -6.53
N LEU A 24 -1.66 6.94 -5.71
CA LEU A 24 -1.51 6.89 -4.26
C LEU A 24 -2.08 5.58 -3.71
N ARG A 25 -3.27 5.18 -4.17
CA ARG A 25 -3.90 3.92 -3.76
C ARG A 25 -3.06 2.70 -4.17
N LYS A 26 -2.53 2.70 -5.41
CA LYS A 26 -1.60 1.66 -5.87
C LYS A 26 -0.34 1.60 -5.01
N ALA A 27 0.29 2.74 -4.72
CA ALA A 27 1.50 2.78 -3.90
C ALA A 27 1.25 2.25 -2.48
N CYS A 28 0.08 2.53 -1.89
CA CYS A 28 -0.30 2.00 -0.59
C CYS A 28 -0.53 0.47 -0.64
N GLY A 29 -1.12 -0.05 -1.72
CA GLY A 29 -1.25 -1.49 -1.95
C GLY A 29 0.11 -2.18 -2.13
N ASP A 30 1.01 -1.58 -2.93
CA ASP A 30 2.37 -2.09 -3.13
C ASP A 30 3.15 -2.12 -1.79
N PHE A 31 2.97 -1.12 -0.92
CA PHE A 31 3.53 -1.11 0.43
C PHE A 31 3.01 -2.25 1.29
N GLU A 32 1.69 -2.51 1.24
CA GLU A 32 1.09 -3.64 1.94
C GLU A 32 1.64 -4.98 1.45
N SER A 33 1.87 -5.15 0.14
CA SER A 33 2.57 -6.33 -0.42
C SER A 33 3.94 -6.52 0.23
N LEU A 34 4.75 -5.45 0.30
CA LEU A 34 6.08 -5.53 0.91
C LEU A 34 6.01 -5.86 2.40
N PHE A 35 5.02 -5.32 3.11
CA PHE A 35 4.81 -5.64 4.51
C PHE A 35 4.45 -7.12 4.70
N ILE A 36 3.50 -7.65 3.92
CA ILE A 36 3.10 -9.06 3.96
C ILE A 36 4.27 -9.97 3.61
N TYR A 37 5.05 -9.63 2.58
CA TYR A 37 6.26 -10.37 2.22
C TYR A 37 7.24 -10.45 3.40
N ASN A 38 7.50 -9.33 4.06
CA ASN A 38 8.36 -9.32 5.25
C ASN A 38 7.75 -10.12 6.39
N LEU A 39 6.44 -10.02 6.63
CA LEU A 39 5.75 -10.81 7.65
C LEU A 39 5.94 -12.31 7.41
N LEU A 40 5.70 -12.77 6.18
CA LEU A 40 5.86 -14.17 5.76
C LEU A 40 7.30 -14.65 5.92
N LYS A 41 8.26 -13.85 5.48
CA LYS A 41 9.69 -14.15 5.57
C LYS A 41 10.15 -14.26 7.02
N ASN A 42 9.82 -13.28 7.86
CA ASN A 42 10.20 -13.27 9.27
C ASN A 42 9.48 -14.38 10.05
N GLY A 43 8.21 -14.65 9.75
CA GLY A 43 7.45 -15.76 10.33
C GLY A 43 8.05 -17.13 9.99
N ARG A 44 8.62 -17.31 8.79
CA ARG A 44 9.37 -18.53 8.45
C ARG A 44 10.71 -18.63 9.17
N GLN A 45 11.41 -17.51 9.33
CA GLN A 45 12.70 -17.47 10.02
C GLN A 45 12.58 -17.79 11.52
N SER A 46 11.42 -17.58 12.13
CA SER A 46 11.16 -17.95 13.53
C SER A 46 10.87 -19.45 13.72
N LEU A 47 10.60 -20.20 12.65
CA LEU A 47 10.42 -21.64 12.71
C LEU A 47 11.78 -22.36 12.73
N PRO A 48 11.89 -23.52 13.42
CA PRO A 48 13.12 -24.32 13.42
C PRO A 48 13.60 -24.66 12.01
N GLN A 49 14.88 -24.43 11.73
CA GLN A 49 15.49 -24.77 10.44
C GLN A 49 15.60 -26.29 10.30
N GLY A 50 14.71 -26.90 9.50
CA GLY A 50 14.70 -28.35 9.27
C GLY A 50 13.46 -28.90 8.55
N GLY A 51 12.67 -28.04 7.89
CA GLY A 51 11.43 -28.44 7.22
C GLY A 51 11.63 -29.20 5.91
N LEU A 52 10.52 -29.69 5.35
CA LEU A 52 10.42 -30.56 4.18
C LEU A 52 11.14 -30.04 2.92
N LEU A 53 11.32 -28.72 2.81
CA LEU A 53 11.97 -28.07 1.66
C LEU A 53 13.51 -28.00 1.77
N GLY A 54 14.11 -28.53 2.83
CA GLY A 54 15.57 -28.45 3.05
C GLY A 54 16.09 -27.02 3.22
N ASN A 55 17.40 -26.87 3.43
CA ASN A 55 18.07 -25.58 3.65
C ASN A 55 18.95 -25.13 2.47
N SER A 56 18.69 -25.65 1.27
CA SER A 56 19.50 -25.35 0.08
C SER A 56 19.23 -23.92 -0.44
N ASN A 57 20.16 -23.39 -1.23
CA ASN A 57 20.03 -22.04 -1.79
C ASN A 57 18.91 -21.95 -2.83
N GLU A 58 18.70 -23.02 -3.58
CA GLU A 58 17.63 -23.16 -4.57
C GLU A 58 16.26 -23.14 -3.88
N SER A 59 16.13 -23.86 -2.76
CA SER A 59 14.92 -23.89 -1.95
C SER A 59 14.58 -22.50 -1.38
N LYS A 60 15.58 -21.76 -0.90
CA LYS A 60 15.41 -20.37 -0.42
C LYS A 60 14.98 -19.43 -1.53
N LEU A 61 15.53 -19.59 -2.73
CA LEU A 61 15.14 -18.78 -3.89
C LEU A 61 13.68 -19.06 -4.27
N MET A 62 13.32 -20.34 -4.43
CA MET A 62 11.94 -20.75 -4.74
C MET A 62 10.95 -20.25 -3.69
N THR A 63 11.30 -20.38 -2.40
CA THR A 63 10.48 -19.88 -1.30
C THR A 63 10.33 -18.36 -1.35
N SER A 64 11.41 -17.62 -1.66
CA SER A 64 11.34 -16.17 -1.77
C SER A 64 10.43 -15.71 -2.92
N MET A 65 10.46 -16.40 -4.06
CA MET A 65 9.56 -16.13 -5.19
C MET A 65 8.09 -16.47 -4.86
N LEU A 66 7.87 -17.57 -4.14
CA LEU A 66 6.55 -17.93 -3.63
C LEU A 66 6.00 -16.85 -2.69
N ASP A 67 6.83 -16.39 -1.76
CA ASP A 67 6.46 -15.38 -0.76
C ASP A 67 6.11 -14.05 -1.42
N GLN A 68 6.85 -13.67 -2.46
CA GLN A 68 6.57 -12.47 -3.23
C GLN A 68 5.22 -12.56 -3.94
N THR A 69 4.99 -13.66 -4.68
CA THR A 69 3.72 -13.86 -5.40
C THR A 69 2.54 -13.91 -4.44
N LEU A 70 2.71 -14.59 -3.31
CA LEU A 70 1.67 -14.69 -2.28
C LEU A 70 1.36 -13.32 -1.69
N ALA A 71 2.39 -12.52 -1.38
CA ALA A 71 2.21 -11.19 -0.82
C ALA A 71 1.50 -10.24 -1.80
N GLU A 72 1.85 -10.28 -3.09
CA GLU A 72 1.17 -9.52 -4.15
C GLU A 72 -0.30 -9.95 -4.29
N LYS A 73 -0.60 -11.25 -4.26
CA LYS A 73 -1.99 -11.72 -4.34
C LYS A 73 -2.81 -11.42 -3.10
N CYS A 74 -2.18 -11.43 -1.92
CA CYS A 74 -2.85 -11.06 -0.68
C CYS A 74 -3.18 -9.57 -0.65
N SER A 75 -2.30 -8.69 -1.14
CA SER A 75 -2.56 -7.25 -1.16
C SER A 75 -3.54 -6.81 -2.25
N GLU A 76 -3.60 -7.52 -3.40
CA GLU A 76 -4.60 -7.29 -4.45
C GLU A 76 -6.04 -7.60 -3.98
N GLY A 77 -6.19 -8.54 -3.03
CA GLY A 77 -7.48 -8.93 -2.45
C GLY A 77 -7.87 -8.14 -1.20
N ASN A 78 -8.62 -8.78 -0.31
CA ASN A 78 -8.84 -8.28 1.06
C ASN A 78 -7.64 -8.67 1.92
N GLY A 79 -6.51 -7.96 1.74
CA GLY A 79 -5.27 -8.21 2.48
C GLY A 79 -5.39 -7.98 4.00
N LEU A 80 -4.43 -7.29 4.59
CA LEU A 80 -4.48 -6.92 6.01
C LEU A 80 -5.26 -5.61 6.24
N GLY A 81 -5.56 -4.87 5.16
CA GLY A 81 -6.22 -3.57 5.21
C GLY A 81 -5.27 -2.42 5.57
N ILE A 82 -3.96 -2.68 5.59
CA ILE A 82 -2.95 -1.69 5.97
C ILE A 82 -2.77 -0.65 4.86
N GLY A 83 -2.80 -1.07 3.59
CA GLY A 83 -2.72 -0.17 2.45
C GLY A 83 -3.90 0.80 2.42
N GLU A 84 -5.11 0.30 2.67
CA GLU A 84 -6.31 1.14 2.74
C GLU A 84 -6.26 2.10 3.95
N MET A 85 -5.81 1.64 5.12
CA MET A 85 -5.62 2.53 6.28
C MET A 85 -4.61 3.64 5.97
N LEU A 86 -3.48 3.30 5.34
CA LEU A 86 -2.43 4.25 4.97
C LEU A 86 -2.94 5.26 3.94
N TYR A 87 -3.65 4.78 2.91
CA TYR A 87 -4.31 5.62 1.92
C TYR A 87 -5.26 6.62 2.57
N ARG A 88 -6.12 6.17 3.50
CA ARG A 88 -7.03 7.05 4.24
C ARG A 88 -6.30 8.09 5.08
N GLN A 89 -5.14 7.77 5.66
CA GLN A 89 -4.34 8.73 6.42
C GLN A 89 -3.66 9.77 5.51
N LEU A 90 -3.15 9.34 4.36
CA LEU A 90 -2.46 10.21 3.41
C LEU A 90 -3.44 11.09 2.62
N ASN A 91 -4.65 10.59 2.36
CA ASN A 91 -5.70 11.31 1.65
C ASN A 91 -6.61 12.12 2.59
N ALA A 92 -6.47 11.99 3.91
CA ALA A 92 -7.19 12.83 4.85
C ALA A 92 -6.66 14.28 4.76
N PRO A 93 -7.53 15.29 4.62
CA PRO A 93 -7.12 16.69 4.70
C PRO A 93 -6.47 16.93 6.07
N GLN A 94 -5.28 17.54 6.09
CA GLN A 94 -4.49 17.79 7.31
C GLN A 94 -5.18 18.69 8.37
N ALA A 95 -6.43 19.10 8.17
CA ALA A 95 -7.17 20.03 9.03
C ALA A 95 -7.73 19.41 10.32
N ALA A 96 -7.67 18.08 10.52
CA ALA A 96 -8.34 17.42 11.65
C ALA A 96 -7.42 16.97 12.81
N LYS A 97 -6.16 17.43 12.88
CA LYS A 97 -5.24 17.11 13.99
C LYS A 97 -4.33 18.29 14.38
N GLY A 98 -4.93 19.46 14.61
CA GLY A 98 -4.34 20.56 15.37
C GLY A 98 -5.26 20.89 16.53
N GLY A 99 -5.11 20.17 17.64
CA GLY A 99 -5.91 20.35 18.86
C GLY A 99 -5.78 21.77 19.41
N ASN A 100 -6.94 22.38 19.62
CA ASN A 100 -7.14 23.58 20.40
C ASN A 100 -6.55 23.38 21.82
N LEU A 101 -5.44 24.05 22.13
CA LEU A 101 -4.77 24.03 23.44
C LEU A 101 -4.68 25.43 24.07
N GLU A 102 -5.42 26.44 23.58
CA GLU A 102 -5.56 27.76 24.24
C GLU A 102 -6.96 27.97 24.83
N ALA A 103 -7.44 27.04 25.66
CA ALA A 103 -8.66 27.25 26.44
C ALA A 103 -8.65 26.56 27.83
N VAL A 104 -7.46 26.31 28.38
CA VAL A 104 -7.31 25.94 29.80
C VAL A 104 -6.11 26.67 30.36
N LEU A 105 -6.31 27.95 30.70
CA LEU A 105 -5.80 28.75 31.82
C LEU A 105 -6.11 30.23 31.53
#